data_AF-A0AAF0U2N8-F1
#
_entry.id   AF-A0AAF0U2N8-F1
#
_cell.length_a   1.000
_cell.length_b   1.000
_cell.length_c   1.000
_cell.angle_alpha   90.00
_cell.angle_beta   90.00
_cell.angle_gamma   90.00
#
_symmetry.space_group_name_H-M   'P 1'
#
loop_
_entity.id
_entity.type
_entity.pdbx_description
1 polymer ?
#
loop_
_entity_poly.entity_id
_entity_poly.type
_entity_poly.pdbx_seq_one_letter_code
_entity_poly.pdbx_strand_id
1 'polypeptide(L)'
;MKGNNQEDFEYEITEIVDVSYNYVEVKFIALVKGLKSVYMARVEEEEPDKVVKICALEHLRLSHQIPAFRLTEERGGSLQGFWEHDPAGMPLYLLCTD
;
A
#
# COMPACT_ATOMS: atom_id res chain seq x y z
N MET A 1 0.99 21.14 24.80
CA MET A 1 -0.04 20.08 24.96
C MET A 1 0.49 18.85 24.25
N LYS A 2 0.82 17.78 24.99
CA LYS A 2 1.06 16.47 24.37
C LYS A 2 -0.31 15.98 23.89
N GLY A 3 -0.47 15.85 22.58
CA GLY A 3 -1.63 15.20 21.99
C GLY A 3 -1.44 13.70 22.14
N ASN A 4 -1.94 13.15 23.24
CA ASN A 4 -2.04 11.71 23.43
C ASN A 4 -3.38 11.33 22.77
N ASN A 5 -3.32 10.62 21.66
CA ASN A 5 -4.33 9.68 21.11
C ASN A 5 -4.08 9.49 19.61
N GLN A 6 -2.94 8.88 19.25
CA GLN A 6 -2.98 8.00 18.10
C GLN A 6 -3.63 6.73 18.65
N GLU A 7 -4.91 6.55 18.37
CA GLU A 7 -5.54 5.25 18.49
C GLU A 7 -4.64 4.24 17.75
N ASP A 8 -4.31 3.11 18.39
CA ASP A 8 -3.44 2.05 17.84
C ASP A 8 -4.14 1.36 16.67
N PHE A 9 -4.29 2.06 15.55
CA PHE A 9 -4.79 1.49 14.32
C PHE A 9 -3.64 0.87 13.53
N GLU A 10 -3.76 -0.42 13.26
CA GLU A 10 -2.94 -1.11 12.30
C GLU A 10 -3.47 -0.78 10.89
N TYR A 11 -2.58 -0.30 10.02
CA TYR A 11 -2.92 -0.02 8.63
C TYR A 11 -2.15 -0.96 7.71
N GLU A 12 -2.82 -1.33 6.62
CA GLU A 12 -2.21 -2.04 5.51
C GLU A 12 -2.16 -1.13 4.28
N ILE A 13 -1.12 -1.30 3.46
CA ILE A 13 -0.99 -0.58 2.19
C ILE A 13 -1.59 -1.45 1.09
N THR A 14 -2.44 -0.82 0.27
CA THR A 14 -3.11 -1.47 -0.86
C THR A 14 -3.02 -0.63 -2.11
N GLU A 15 -3.01 -1.30 -3.26
CA GLU A 15 -3.17 -0.68 -4.57
C GLU A 15 -4.66 -0.68 -4.93
N ILE A 16 -5.21 0.48 -5.26
CA ILE A 16 -6.57 0.59 -5.83
C ILE A 16 -6.48 0.19 -7.31
N VAL A 17 -7.20 -0.86 -7.68
CA VAL A 17 -7.25 -1.40 -9.04
C VAL A 17 -8.39 -0.77 -9.84
N ASP A 18 -9.57 -0.65 -9.23
CA ASP A 18 -10.76 -0.07 -9.85
C ASP A 18 -11.68 0.58 -8.81
N VAL A 19 -12.45 1.58 -9.25
CA VAL A 19 -13.46 2.26 -8.43
C VAL A 19 -14.77 2.28 -9.20
N SER A 20 -15.76 1.58 -8.65
CA SER A 20 -17.11 1.50 -9.19
C SER A 20 -18.11 2.17 -8.24
N TYR A 21 -19.38 2.27 -8.66
CA TYR A 21 -20.45 2.84 -7.83
C TYR A 21 -20.65 2.11 -6.50
N ASN A 22 -20.53 0.78 -6.50
CA ASN A 22 -20.82 -0.05 -5.32
C ASN A 22 -19.56 -0.54 -4.59
N TYR A 23 -18.41 -0.58 -5.27
CA TYR A 23 -17.21 -1.20 -4.75
C TYR A 23 -15.94 -0.47 -5.16
N VAL A 24 -14.95 -0.52 -4.27
CA VAL A 24 -13.55 -0.24 -4.57
C VAL A 24 -12.82 -1.58 -4.61
N GLU A 25 -12.12 -1.85 -5.70
CA GLU A 25 -11.31 -3.05 -5.87
C GLU A 25 -9.87 -2.74 -5.49
N VAL A 26 -9.30 -3.51 -4.56
CA VAL A 26 -7.95 -3.31 -4.05
C VAL A 26 -7.12 -4.58 -4.12
N LYS A 27 -5.81 -4.42 -4.28
CA LYS A 27 -4.81 -5.49 -4.11
C LYS A 27 -3.90 -5.16 -2.94
N PHE A 28 -3.55 -6.16 -2.16
CA PHE A 28 -2.57 -6.00 -1.10
C PHE A 28 -1.15 -5.99 -1.69
N ILE A 29 -0.33 -5.05 -1.21
CA ILE A 29 1.08 -4.96 -1.59
C ILE A 29 1.96 -5.08 -0.35
N ALA A 30 3.14 -5.67 -0.52
CA ALA A 30 4.08 -5.95 0.57
C ALA A 30 5.41 -5.24 0.32
N LEU A 31 6.03 -4.78 1.41
CA LEU A 31 7.35 -4.15 1.36
C LEU A 31 8.39 -5.16 0.84
N VAL A 32 9.15 -4.74 -0.16
CA VAL A 32 10.25 -5.54 -0.69
C VAL A 32 11.38 -5.58 0.34
N LYS A 33 11.78 -6.79 0.74
CA LYS A 33 12.82 -6.99 1.77
C LYS A 33 14.10 -6.21 1.44
N GLY A 34 14.55 -5.40 2.39
CA GLY A 34 15.76 -4.58 2.27
C GLY A 34 15.56 -3.23 1.55
N LEU A 35 14.33 -2.89 1.17
CA LEU A 35 13.94 -1.57 0.69
C LEU A 35 13.01 -0.92 1.72
N LYS A 36 12.92 0.41 1.73
CA LYS A 36 12.14 1.17 2.72
C LYS A 36 10.82 1.71 2.19
N SER A 37 10.70 1.86 0.87
CA SER A 37 9.61 2.55 0.19
C SER A 37 9.08 1.79 -1.02
N VAL A 38 9.64 0.61 -1.33
CA VAL A 38 9.33 -0.16 -2.54
C VAL A 38 8.48 -1.36 -2.18
N TYR A 39 7.34 -1.47 -2.83
CA TYR A 39 6.32 -2.47 -2.57
C TYR A 39 6.02 -3.27 -3.83
N MET A 40 5.75 -4.56 -3.65
CA MET A 40 5.37 -5.48 -4.71
C MET A 40 4.00 -6.09 -4.40
N ALA A 41 3.32 -6.61 -5.41
CA ALA A 41 2.08 -7.33 -5.19
C ALA A 41 2.29 -8.50 -4.23
N ARG A 42 1.37 -8.67 -3.28
CA ARG A 42 1.44 -9.76 -2.31
C ARG A 42 1.14 -11.07 -3.03
N VAL A 43 2.05 -12.03 -2.92
CA VAL A 43 1.84 -13.40 -3.41
C VAL A 43 1.24 -14.20 -2.26
N GLU A 44 -0.07 -14.43 -2.30
CA GLU A 44 -0.72 -15.39 -1.40
C GLU A 44 -0.61 -16.80 -1.99
N GLU A 45 -0.48 -17.83 -1.14
CA GLU A 45 -0.25 -19.22 -1.58
C GLU A 45 -1.35 -19.77 -2.50
N GLU A 46 -2.58 -19.25 -2.37
CA GLU A 46 -3.74 -19.70 -3.13
C GLU A 46 -3.99 -18.90 -4.41
N GLU A 47 -3.68 -17.59 -4.41
CA GLU A 47 -3.92 -16.72 -5.57
C GLU A 47 -2.96 -15.51 -5.57
N PRO A 48 -1.97 -15.47 -6.48
CA PRO A 48 -1.18 -14.26 -6.67
C PRO A 48 -2.10 -13.12 -7.14
N ASP A 49 -1.92 -11.93 -6.59
CA ASP A 49 -2.64 -10.71 -6.99
C ASP A 49 -4.16 -10.72 -6.72
N LYS A 50 -4.59 -11.42 -5.67
CA LYS A 50 -5.99 -11.45 -5.23
C LYS A 50 -6.59 -10.04 -5.10
N VAL A 51 -7.67 -9.81 -5.84
CA VAL A 51 -8.46 -8.57 -5.79
C VAL A 51 -9.52 -8.70 -4.70
N VAL A 52 -9.53 -7.76 -3.76
CA VAL A 52 -10.54 -7.67 -2.70
C VAL A 52 -11.49 -6.51 -3.00
N LYS A 53 -12.79 -6.75 -2.85
CA LYS A 53 -13.82 -5.72 -3.02
C LYS A 53 -14.21 -5.14 -1.67
N ILE A 54 -14.02 -3.83 -1.52
CA ILE A 54 -14.50 -3.06 -0.38
C ILE A 54 -15.78 -2.35 -0.82
N CYS A 55 -16.84 -2.39 0.01
CA CYS A 55 -18.06 -1.66 -0.31
C CYS A 55 -17.76 -0.15 -0.37
N ALA A 56 -18.29 0.57 -1.37
CA ALA A 56 -18.05 2.01 -1.53
C ALA A 56 -18.56 2.83 -0.32
N LEU A 57 -19.55 2.29 0.42
CA LEU A 57 -20.01 2.87 1.68
C LEU A 57 -18.97 2.77 2.81
N GLU A 58 -18.02 1.85 2.70
CA GLU A 58 -16.89 1.66 3.61
C GLU A 58 -15.62 2.40 3.15
N HIS A 59 -15.71 3.40 2.25
CA HIS A 59 -14.54 4.13 1.76
C HIS A 59 -13.69 4.76 2.88
N LEU A 60 -14.28 5.03 4.05
CA LEU A 60 -13.56 5.52 5.23
C LEU A 60 -12.50 4.54 5.75
N ARG A 61 -12.54 3.27 5.34
CA ARG A 61 -11.46 2.30 5.58
C ARG A 61 -10.19 2.64 4.80
N LEU A 62 -10.29 3.43 3.74
CA LEU A 62 -9.17 3.97 2.98
C LEU A 62 -8.81 5.34 3.57
N SER A 63 -7.85 5.34 4.49
CA SER A 63 -7.54 6.52 5.30
C SER A 63 -6.77 7.61 4.54
N HIS A 64 -5.82 7.22 3.71
CA HIS A 64 -4.91 8.13 3.02
C HIS A 64 -4.56 7.60 1.63
N GLN A 65 -4.39 8.52 0.67
CA GLN A 65 -3.76 8.22 -0.60
C GLN A 65 -2.29 8.61 -0.52
N ILE A 66 -1.40 7.67 -0.81
CA ILE A 66 0.05 7.89 -0.72
C ILE A 66 0.60 8.09 -2.14
N PRO A 67 1.32 9.18 -2.42
CA PRO A 67 1.98 9.36 -3.72
C PRO A 67 2.89 8.17 -4.03
N ALA A 68 2.78 7.64 -5.24
CA ALA A 68 3.53 6.47 -5.69
C ALA A 68 3.87 6.57 -7.17
N PHE A 69 4.97 5.93 -7.56
CA PHE A 69 5.34 5.75 -8.96
C PHE A 69 5.69 4.30 -9.24
N ARG A 70 5.38 3.87 -10.46
CA ARG A 70 5.63 2.50 -10.91
C ARG A 70 7.02 2.42 -11.52
N LEU A 71 7.86 1.56 -10.95
CA LEU A 71 9.24 1.35 -11.37
C LEU A 71 9.30 0.60 -12.71
N THR A 72 10.30 0.92 -13.53
CA THR A 72 10.43 0.37 -14.89
C THR A 72 11.80 -0.21 -15.17
N GLU A 73 12.89 0.48 -14.82
CA GLU A 73 14.26 0.13 -15.21
C GLU A 73 15.25 0.09 -14.04
N GLU A 74 14.80 0.51 -12.86
CA GLU A 74 15.60 0.61 -11.64
C GLU A 74 16.22 -0.75 -11.28
N ARG A 75 17.48 -0.70 -10.83
CA ARG A 75 18.30 -1.90 -10.53
C ARG A 75 18.41 -2.88 -11.70
N GLY A 76 18.49 -2.36 -12.93
CA GLY A 76 18.58 -3.19 -14.13
C GLY A 76 17.28 -3.93 -14.43
N GLY A 77 16.14 -3.33 -14.07
CA GLY A 77 14.80 -3.90 -14.27
C GLY A 77 14.35 -4.89 -13.20
N SER A 78 15.16 -5.16 -12.16
CA SER A 78 14.79 -6.14 -11.12
C SER A 78 13.58 -5.71 -10.29
N LEU A 79 13.24 -4.42 -10.30
CA LEU A 79 12.09 -3.85 -9.60
C LEU A 79 10.95 -3.47 -10.55
N GLN A 80 11.03 -3.88 -11.82
CA GLN A 80 10.04 -3.49 -12.82
C GLN A 80 8.63 -3.92 -12.38
N GLY A 81 7.70 -2.96 -12.42
CA GLY A 81 6.31 -3.16 -12.00
C GLY A 81 6.05 -2.97 -10.51
N PHE A 82 7.07 -2.72 -9.69
CA PHE A 82 6.88 -2.41 -8.27
C PHE A 82 6.51 -0.94 -8.07
N TRP A 83 5.95 -0.65 -6.89
CA TRP A 83 5.56 0.69 -6.48
C TRP A 83 6.57 1.28 -5.53
N GLU A 84 7.16 2.42 -5.88
CA GLU A 84 7.91 3.23 -4.93
C GLU A 84 7.02 4.36 -4.41
N HIS A 85 6.85 4.43 -3.10
CA HIS A 85 6.07 5.47 -2.44
C HIS A 85 6.95 6.59 -1.91
N ASP A 86 6.42 7.81 -1.88
CA ASP A 86 7.07 8.94 -1.22
C ASP A 86 7.08 8.74 0.31
N PRO A 87 8.27 8.62 0.94
CA PRO A 87 8.37 8.50 2.39
C PRO A 87 7.75 9.67 3.15
N ALA A 88 7.71 10.87 2.57
CA ALA A 88 7.07 12.03 3.21
C ALA A 88 5.54 11.90 3.29
N GLY A 89 4.94 11.08 2.41
CA GLY A 89 3.50 10.76 2.42
C GLY A 89 3.14 9.50 3.22
N MET A 90 4.14 8.78 3.75
CA MET A 90 3.94 7.55 4.51
C MET A 90 3.77 7.83 6.00
N PRO A 91 2.86 7.12 6.69
CA PRO A 91 2.84 7.12 8.16
C PRO A 91 4.19 6.71 8.74
N LEU A 92 4.69 7.47 9.73
CA LEU A 92 6.05 7.30 10.29
C LEU A 92 6.30 5.87 10.82
N TYR A 93 5.29 5.23 11.41
CA TYR A 93 5.43 3.88 11.94
C TYR A 93 5.60 2.80 10.84
N LEU A 94 5.22 3.08 9.58
CA LEU A 94 5.47 2.18 8.44
C LEU A 94 6.88 2.33 7.85
N LEU A 95 7.59 3.42 8.18
CA LEU A 95 8.95 3.68 7.69
C LEU A 95 10.04 3.12 8.61
N CYS A 96 9.74 2.97 9.89
CA CYS A 96 10.66 2.38 10.88
C CYS A 96 10.66 0.86 10.75
N THR A 97 11.51 0.34 9.87
CA THR A 97 11.89 -1.08 9.88
C THR A 97 13.29 -1.18 10.51
N ASP A 98 13.33 -1.67 11.75
CA ASP A 98 14.56 -2.00 12.49
C ASP A 98 15.25 -3.25 11.92
#